data_AF-A0A1E3VK71-F1
#
_entry.id   AF-A0A1E3VK71-F1
#
_cell.length_a   1.000
_cell.length_b   1.000
_cell.length_c   1.000
_cell.angle_alpha   90.00
_cell.angle_beta   90.00
_cell.angle_gamma   90.00
#
_symmetry.space_group_name_H-M   'P 1'
#
loop_
_entity.id
_entity.type
_entity.pdbx_description
1 polymer ?
#
loop_
_entity_poly.entity_id
_entity_poly.type
_entity_poly.pdbx_seq_one_letter_code
_entity_poly.pdbx_strand_id
1 'polypeptide(L)' 'MKSVRQCVWSYDLDMLTLLATRGRDFPLAMLASRLRCPRCGSRSVSVVFMPPSEGDRRKGAV' A
#
# COMPACT_ATOMS: atom_id res chain seq x y z
N MET A 1 29.31 -4.67 12.86
CA MET A 1 27.93 -4.86 12.36
C MET A 1 27.80 -4.12 11.05
N LYS A 2 27.46 -4.80 9.94
CA LYS A 2 27.21 -4.11 8.66
C LYS A 2 25.92 -3.30 8.82
N SER A 3 25.98 -1.99 8.61
CA SER A 3 24.80 -1.13 8.59
C SER A 3 23.90 -1.54 7.44
N VAL A 4 22.80 -2.25 7.74
CA VAL A 4 21.77 -2.55 6.75
C VAL A 4 21.05 -1.24 6.49
N ARG A 5 21.31 -0.63 5.32
CA ARG A 5 20.62 0.59 4.92
C ARG A 5 19.12 0.33 4.88
N GLN A 6 18.35 1.13 5.62
CA GLN A 6 16.89 1.04 5.61
C GLN A 6 16.37 1.32 4.18
N CYS A 7 15.46 0.48 3.71
CA CYS A 7 14.81 0.72 2.43
C CYS A 7 13.80 1.87 2.58
N VAL A 8 13.98 2.94 1.80
CA VAL A 8 13.12 4.14 1.79
C VAL A 8 12.17 4.18 0.59
N TRP A 9 11.95 3.04 -0.06
CA TRP A 9 11.05 2.96 -1.21
C TRP A 9 9.60 3.09 -0.75
N SER A 10 8.85 3.97 -1.40
CA SER A 10 7.41 4.17 -1.23
C SER A 10 6.71 4.11 -2.58
N TYR A 11 5.43 3.76 -2.56
CA TYR A 11 4.58 3.68 -3.74
C TYR A 11 3.12 3.82 -3.34
N ASP A 12 2.36 4.59 -4.11
CA ASP A 12 0.92 4.75 -3.91
C ASP A 12 0.17 3.61 -4.58
N LEU A 13 -0.60 2.87 -3.78
CA LEU A 13 -1.53 1.87 -4.28
C LEU A 13 -2.94 2.45 -4.27
N ASP A 14 -3.61 2.38 -5.41
CA ASP A 14 -5.02 2.74 -5.51
C ASP A 14 -5.91 1.66 -4.88
N MET A 15 -7.09 2.09 -4.43
CA MET A 15 -8.06 1.19 -3.80
C MET A 15 -8.57 0.10 -4.75
N LEU A 16 -8.68 0.37 -6.06
CA LEU A 16 -9.15 -0.62 -7.03
C LEU A 16 -8.16 -1.78 -7.17
N THR A 17 -6.86 -1.49 -7.23
CA THR A 17 -5.80 -2.49 -7.23
C THR A 17 -5.83 -3.35 -5.97
N LEU A 18 -6.08 -2.75 -4.81
CA LEU A 18 -6.23 -3.50 -3.55
C LEU A 18 -7.45 -4.42 -3.60
N LEU A 19 -8.61 -3.92 -4.02
CA LEU A 19 -9.84 -4.71 -4.15
C LEU A 19 -9.68 -5.85 -5.15
N ALA A 20 -9.06 -5.58 -6.30
CA ALA A 20 -8.85 -6.57 -7.36
C ALA A 20 -7.93 -7.71 -6.92
N THR A 21 -6.93 -7.43 -6.08
CA THR A 21 -5.91 -8.43 -5.70
C THR A 21 -6.13 -9.06 -4.32
N ARG A 22 -6.89 -8.42 -3.43
CA ARG A 22 -7.16 -8.89 -2.06
C ARG A 22 -8.61 -9.28 -1.82
N GLY A 23 -9.53 -8.78 -2.65
CA GLY A 23 -10.96 -8.94 -2.47
C GLY A 23 -11.58 -7.81 -1.64
N ARG A 24 -12.89 -7.60 -1.80
CA ARG A 24 -13.65 -6.52 -1.16
C ARG A 24 -13.76 -6.65 0.36
N ASP A 25 -13.78 -7.87 0.86
CA ASP A 25 -13.95 -8.17 2.28
C ASP A 25 -12.62 -8.24 3.05
N PHE A 26 -11.49 -7.95 2.38
CA PHE A 26 -10.19 -7.95 3.03
C PHE A 26 -10.03 -6.70 3.91
N PRO A 27 -9.74 -6.84 5.22
CA PRO A 27 -9.61 -5.70 6.11
C PRO A 27 -8.31 -4.92 5.86
N LEU A 28 -8.44 -3.61 5.59
CA LEU A 28 -7.30 -2.71 5.35
C LEU A 28 -6.28 -2.70 6.50
N ALA A 29 -6.74 -2.87 7.74
CA ALA A 29 -5.87 -2.95 8.92
C ALA A 29 -4.87 -4.11 8.85
N MET A 30 -5.18 -5.18 8.09
CA MET A 30 -4.28 -6.31 7.90
C MET A 30 -3.34 -6.16 6.71
N LEU A 31 -3.43 -5.08 5.92
CA LEU A 31 -2.70 -4.94 4.66
C LEU A 31 -1.18 -4.99 4.86
N ALA A 32 -0.66 -4.30 5.89
CA ALA A 32 0.77 -4.29 6.20
C ALA A 32 1.34 -5.70 6.43
N SER A 33 0.55 -6.62 6.99
CA SER A 33 0.98 -8.01 7.24
C SER A 33 1.10 -8.87 5.97
N ARG A 34 0.45 -8.45 4.88
CA ARG A 34 0.37 -9.21 3.62
C ARG A 34 1.32 -8.68 2.55
N LEU A 35 1.74 -7.43 2.65
CA LEU A 35 2.61 -6.80 1.68
C LEU A 35 4.09 -7.17 1.89
N ARG A 36 4.85 -7.08 0.80
CA ARG A 36 6.30 -7.27 0.77
C ARG A 36 6.89 -6.18 -0.11
N CYS A 37 7.98 -5.56 0.34
CA CYS A 37 8.68 -4.57 -0.47
C CYS A 37 9.20 -5.25 -1.76
N PRO A 38 8.81 -4.80 -2.97
CA PRO A 38 9.27 -5.41 -4.21
C PRO A 38 10.76 -5.16 -4.47
N ARG A 39 11.35 -4.14 -3.82
CA ARG A 39 12.74 -3.74 -4.05
C ARG A 39 13.75 -4.47 -3.17
N CYS A 40 13.40 -4.83 -1.94
CA CYS A 40 14.30 -5.50 -0.99
C CYS A 40 13.75 -6.77 -0.36
N GLY A 41 12.48 -7.13 -0.61
CA GLY A 41 11.84 -8.32 -0.07
C GLY A 41 11.43 -8.25 1.40
N SER A 42 11.67 -7.12 2.08
CA SER A 42 11.27 -6.94 3.50
C SER A 42 9.75 -7.02 3.68
N ARG A 43 9.32 -7.60 4.80
CA ARG A 43 7.93 -7.59 5.30
C ARG A 43 7.65 -6.48 6.30
N SER A 44 8.69 -5.80 6.78
CA SER A 44 8.55 -4.62 7.63
C SER A 44 8.21 -3.43 6.75
N VAL A 45 6.93 -3.31 6.40
CA VAL A 45 6.38 -2.24 5.55
C VAL A 45 5.32 -1.46 6.33
N SER A 46 5.29 -0.15 6.14
CA SER A 46 4.27 0.73 6.71
C SER A 46 3.24 1.06 5.64
N VAL A 47 1.96 1.06 6.03
CA VAL A 47 0.84 1.42 5.16
C VAL A 47 0.18 2.67 5.73
N VAL A 48 -0.06 3.65 4.88
CA VAL A 48 -0.80 4.87 5.23
C VAL A 48 -2.01 4.94 4.33
N PHE A 49 -3.19 5.08 4.92
CA PHE A 49 -4.40 5.36 4.17
C PHE A 49 -4.56 6.87 4.01
N MET A 50 -4.50 7.35 2.77
CA MET A 50 -4.77 8.74 2.43
C MET A 50 -6.18 8.83 1.82
N PRO A 51 -7.18 9.33 2.56
CA PRO A 51 -8.50 9.54 1.98
C PRO A 51 -8.40 10.56 0.83
N PRO A 52 -9.19 10.39 -0.25
CA PRO A 52 -9.20 11.34 -1.34
C PRO A 52 -9.61 12.72 -0.82
N SER A 53 -8.85 13.74 -1.19
CA SER A 53 -9.26 15.13 -0.96
C SER A 53 -10.45 15.49 -1.87
N GLU A 54 -11.18 16.56 -1.54
CA GLU A 54 -12.36 17.03 -2.31
C GLU A 54 -12.10 17.13 -3.84
N GLY A 55 -10.84 17.34 -4.26
CA GLY A 55 -10.43 17.42 -5.66
C GLY A 55 -10.19 16.07 -6.37
N ASP A 56 -10.00 14.96 -5.65
CA ASP A 56 -9.58 13.66 -6.22
C ASP A 56 -10.75 12.70 -6.47
N ARG A 57 -11.97 13.06 -6.06
CA ARG A 57 -13.20 12.25 -6.20
C ARG A 57 -13.59 11.90 -7.65
N ARG A 58 -12.89 12.44 -8.65
CA ARG A 58 -13.22 12.27 -10.08
C ARG A 58 -12.53 11.08 -10.76
N LYS A 59 -11.58 10.40 -10.11
CA LYS A 59 -10.79 9.34 -10.78
C LYS A 59 -11.44 7.96 -10.84
N GLY A 60 -12.67 7.80 -10.34
CA GLY A 60 -13.37 6.52 -10.30
C GLY A 60 -14.68 6.44 -11.08
N ALA A 61 -15.09 7.51 -11.78
CA ALA A 61 -16.28 7.50 -12.62
C ALA A 61 -15.86 7.24 -14.07
N VAL A 62 -15.92 5.97 -14.48
CA VAL A 62 -16.00 5.56 -15.89
C VAL A 62 -17.28 4.79 -16.09
#